data_AF-A0AA97FES1-F1
#
_entry.id   AF-A0AA97FES1-F1
#
_cell.length_a   1.000
_cell.length_b   1.000
_cell.length_c   1.000
_cell.angle_alpha   90.00
_cell.angle_beta   90.00
_cell.angle_gamma   90.00
#
_symmetry.space_group_name_H-M   'P 1'
#
loop_
_entity.id
_entity.type
_entity.pdbx_description
1 polymer ?
#
loop_
_entity_poly.entity_id
_entity_poly.type
_entity_poly.pdbx_seq_one_letter_code
_entity_poly.pdbx_strand_id
1 'polypeptide(L)'
;MVGAEAEVTARRLARVLIERTPPSSALTVAVATTEAHVDETIQQLFDLSPARRSRLGEFLIGRSTPAFKQNWSARQEVLRDGFGIVIEPQTLVQHLMLIVDARNALAHGDGALTTMQTTNWSRANELRRNLERKLHVSVVGRSIIITRESVEEAIRMLIDYVVALDAAVAVAGIGD
;
A
#
# COMPACT_ATOMS: atom_id res chain seq x y z
N MET A 1 -4.11 10.87 -16.95
CA MET A 1 -3.10 10.19 -17.81
C MET A 1 -2.30 9.33 -16.87
N VAL A 2 -2.04 8.05 -17.19
CA VAL A 2 -1.23 7.18 -16.31
C VAL A 2 0.24 7.39 -16.67
N GLY A 3 1.05 7.75 -15.69
CA GLY A 3 2.49 7.93 -15.81
C GLY A 3 3.20 6.61 -16.14
N ALA A 4 4.36 6.72 -16.79
CA ALA A 4 5.14 5.56 -17.22
C ALA A 4 5.54 4.65 -16.04
N GLU A 5 5.81 5.21 -14.87
CA GLU A 5 6.18 4.46 -13.67
C GLU A 5 5.01 3.67 -13.07
N ALA A 6 3.81 4.26 -13.05
CA ALA A 6 2.59 3.57 -12.64
C ALA A 6 2.27 2.41 -13.59
N GLU A 7 2.45 2.58 -14.90
CA GLU A 7 2.27 1.50 -15.87
C GLU A 7 3.28 0.36 -15.65
N VAL A 8 4.56 0.68 -15.44
CA VAL A 8 5.59 -0.32 -15.13
C VAL A 8 5.25 -1.08 -13.85
N THR A 9 4.80 -0.38 -12.81
CA THR A 9 4.38 -0.98 -11.54
C THR A 9 3.17 -1.89 -11.74
N ALA A 10 2.15 -1.44 -12.47
CA ALA A 10 0.97 -2.26 -12.79
C ALA A 10 1.34 -3.54 -13.56
N ARG A 11 2.26 -3.44 -14.53
CA ARG A 11 2.78 -4.61 -15.27
C ARG A 11 3.55 -5.58 -14.35
N ARG A 12 4.34 -5.06 -13.40
CA ARG A 12 5.03 -5.88 -12.39
C ARG A 12 4.04 -6.60 -11.50
N LEU A 13 3.01 -5.90 -11.00
CA LEU A 13 1.94 -6.50 -10.21
C LEU A 13 1.20 -7.59 -11.00
N ALA A 14 0.85 -7.35 -12.26
CA ALA A 14 0.19 -8.35 -13.09
C ALA A 14 1.06 -9.59 -13.34
N ARG A 15 2.38 -9.44 -13.44
CA ARG A 15 3.32 -10.56 -13.61
C ARG A 15 3.31 -11.52 -12.42
N VAL A 16 3.05 -11.03 -11.20
CA VAL A 16 2.96 -11.87 -10.00
C VAL A 16 1.92 -12.99 -10.16
N LEU A 17 0.84 -12.77 -10.93
CA LEU A 17 -0.19 -13.79 -11.20
C LEU A 17 0.26 -14.93 -12.11
N ILE A 18 1.32 -14.71 -12.88
CA ILE A 18 1.84 -15.67 -13.86
C ILE A 18 2.92 -16.54 -13.20
N GLU A 19 3.58 -16.01 -12.18
CA GLU A 19 4.63 -16.71 -11.44
C GLU A 19 4.03 -17.86 -10.62
N ARG A 20 4.72 -19.00 -10.58
CA ARG A 20 4.30 -20.19 -9.80
C ARG A 20 4.74 -20.05 -8.33
N THR A 21 4.42 -18.92 -7.72
CA THR A 21 4.73 -18.64 -6.31
C THR A 21 3.55 -19.03 -5.41
N PRO A 22 3.81 -19.43 -4.15
CA PRO A 22 2.75 -19.64 -3.17
C PRO A 22 1.90 -18.36 -3.00
N PRO A 23 0.57 -18.44 -2.81
CA PRO A 23 -0.29 -17.26 -2.73
C PRO A 23 0.11 -16.26 -1.64
N SER A 24 0.58 -16.74 -0.49
CA SER A 24 1.09 -15.89 0.59
C SER A 24 2.34 -15.09 0.19
N SER A 25 3.27 -15.73 -0.50
CA SER A 25 4.45 -15.09 -1.06
C SER A 25 4.08 -14.09 -2.15
N ALA A 26 3.15 -14.46 -3.03
CA ALA A 26 2.64 -13.59 -4.09
C ALA A 26 2.00 -12.31 -3.54
N LEU A 27 1.14 -12.43 -2.52
CA LEU A 27 0.55 -11.27 -1.83
C LEU A 27 1.62 -10.36 -1.21
N THR A 28 2.62 -10.96 -0.56
CA THR A 28 3.73 -10.22 0.07
C THR A 28 4.53 -9.44 -0.96
N VAL A 29 4.85 -10.06 -2.10
CA VAL A 29 5.57 -9.42 -3.21
C VAL A 29 4.74 -8.29 -3.83
N ALA A 30 3.43 -8.49 -4.01
CA ALA A 30 2.53 -7.46 -4.55
C ALA A 30 2.48 -6.21 -3.65
N VAL A 31 2.38 -6.41 -2.32
CA VAL A 31 2.43 -5.29 -1.36
C VAL A 31 3.78 -4.59 -1.39
N ALA A 32 4.89 -5.35 -1.39
CA ALA A 32 6.23 -4.77 -1.44
C ALA A 32 6.49 -3.97 -2.74
N THR A 33 5.95 -4.45 -3.86
CA THR A 33 6.03 -3.75 -5.15
C THR A 33 5.28 -2.42 -5.11
N THR A 34 4.08 -2.41 -4.52
CA THR A 34 3.29 -1.18 -4.34
C THR A 34 3.96 -0.22 -3.37
N GLU A 35 4.52 -0.74 -2.27
CA GLU A 35 5.26 0.03 -1.27
C GLU A 35 6.47 0.73 -1.88
N ALA A 36 7.25 0.02 -2.70
CA ALA A 36 8.39 0.59 -3.41
C ALA A 36 7.98 1.73 -4.35
N HIS A 37 6.89 1.58 -5.11
CA HIS A 37 6.38 2.63 -5.98
C HIS A 37 5.97 3.88 -5.18
N VAL A 38 5.25 3.71 -4.06
CA VAL A 38 4.87 4.84 -3.20
C VAL A 38 6.11 5.52 -2.61
N ASP A 39 7.12 4.76 -2.20
CA ASP A 39 8.37 5.31 -1.67
C ASP A 39 9.14 6.11 -2.73
N GLU A 40 9.18 5.61 -3.96
CA GLU A 40 9.78 6.31 -5.11
C GLU A 40 9.02 7.61 -5.42
N THR A 41 7.69 7.58 -5.47
CA THR A 41 6.85 8.76 -5.66
C THR A 41 7.08 9.80 -4.56
N ILE A 42 7.05 9.41 -3.29
CA ILE A 42 7.33 10.33 -2.17
C ILE A 42 8.74 10.92 -2.29
N GLN A 43 9.72 10.11 -2.69
CA GLN A 43 11.09 10.60 -2.86
C GLN A 43 11.19 11.64 -3.99
N GLN A 44 10.55 11.40 -5.13
CA GLN A 44 10.47 12.36 -6.23
C GLN A 44 9.81 13.68 -5.80
N LEU A 45 8.72 13.61 -5.03
CA LEU A 45 8.05 14.79 -4.49
C LEU A 45 8.97 15.60 -3.56
N PHE A 46 9.77 14.93 -2.71
CA PHE A 46 10.78 15.61 -1.91
C PHE A 46 11.89 16.23 -2.77
N ASP A 47 12.31 15.55 -3.83
CA ASP A 47 13.35 16.01 -4.74
C ASP A 47 12.93 17.27 -5.50
N LEU A 48 11.65 17.37 -5.87
CA LEU A 48 11.05 18.52 -6.54
C LEU A 48 10.66 19.66 -5.59
N SER A 49 10.58 19.39 -4.28
CA SER A 49 10.15 20.37 -3.29
C SER A 49 11.13 21.56 -3.18
N PRO A 50 10.64 22.82 -3.26
CA PRO A 50 11.47 24.00 -3.02
C PRO A 50 12.11 24.02 -1.63
N ALA A 51 11.53 23.33 -0.65
CA ALA A 51 12.06 23.23 0.71
C ALA A 51 13.49 22.67 0.73
N ARG A 52 13.81 21.78 -0.21
CA ARG A 52 15.13 21.16 -0.37
C ARG A 52 16.23 22.15 -0.76
N ARG A 53 15.87 23.34 -1.26
CA ARG A 53 16.82 24.42 -1.57
C ARG A 53 17.36 25.14 -0.32
N SER A 54 16.74 24.90 0.83
CA SER A 54 17.19 25.46 2.11
C SER A 54 17.87 24.39 2.97
N ARG A 55 18.95 24.75 3.68
CA ARG A 55 19.63 23.82 4.61
C ARG A 55 18.69 23.27 5.69
N LEU A 56 17.75 24.11 6.18
CA LEU A 56 16.75 23.68 7.15
C LEU A 56 15.78 22.67 6.54
N GLY A 57 15.25 22.93 5.35
CA GLY A 57 14.34 22.01 4.68
C GLY A 57 15.01 20.70 4.29
N GLU A 58 16.25 20.73 3.79
CA GLU A 58 17.06 19.53 3.54
C GLU A 58 17.26 18.70 4.81
N PHE A 59 17.61 19.34 5.92
CA PHE A 59 17.75 18.68 7.22
C PHE A 59 16.42 18.06 7.70
N LEU A 60 15.31 18.79 7.60
CA LEU A 60 14.00 18.31 8.01
C LEU A 60 13.55 17.11 7.17
N ILE A 61 13.71 17.18 5.84
CA ILE A 61 13.41 16.09 4.91
C ILE A 61 14.28 14.87 5.24
N GLY A 62 15.60 15.05 5.37
CA GLY A 62 16.53 13.97 5.69
C GLY A 62 16.21 13.27 7.01
N ARG A 63 15.70 14.02 8.00
CA ARG A 63 15.26 13.47 9.29
C ARG A 63 13.91 12.75 9.21
N SER A 64 12.99 13.21 8.36
CA SER A 64 11.67 12.58 8.20
C SER A 64 11.69 11.36 7.27
N THR A 65 12.64 11.27 6.33
CA THR A 65 12.69 10.19 5.33
C THR A 65 12.67 8.78 5.92
N PRO A 66 13.44 8.47 6.98
CA PRO A 66 13.39 7.14 7.59
C PRO A 66 12.04 6.82 8.24
N ALA A 67 11.32 7.83 8.74
CA ALA A 67 10.09 7.65 9.50
C ALA A 67 8.92 7.22 8.61
N PHE A 68 8.77 7.82 7.42
CA PHE A 68 7.64 7.49 6.56
C PHE A 68 7.74 6.08 5.97
N LYS A 69 8.96 5.54 5.80
CA LYS A 69 9.17 4.18 5.28
C LYS A 69 8.77 3.07 6.27
N GLN A 70 8.53 3.39 7.54
CA GLN A 70 8.28 2.38 8.57
C GLN A 70 6.88 1.75 8.49
N ASN A 71 5.87 2.50 8.06
CA ASN A 71 4.50 2.01 8.03
C ASN A 71 3.65 2.76 7.00
N TRP A 72 2.51 2.17 6.64
CA TRP A 72 1.61 2.72 5.62
C TRP A 72 0.90 4.00 6.06
N SER A 73 0.58 4.16 7.35
CA SER A 73 -0.03 5.38 7.87
C SER A 73 0.88 6.58 7.66
N ALA A 74 2.17 6.45 7.94
CA ALA A 74 3.14 7.52 7.75
C ALA A 74 3.33 7.90 6.28
N ARG A 75 3.25 6.94 5.34
CA ARG A 75 3.24 7.23 3.90
C ARG A 75 2.03 8.06 3.49
N GLN A 76 0.85 7.69 3.98
CA GLN A 76 -0.41 8.42 3.71
C GLN A 76 -0.37 9.84 4.30
N GLU A 77 0.15 9.99 5.52
CA GLU A 77 0.33 11.30 6.16
C GLU A 77 1.29 12.19 5.37
N VAL A 78 2.42 11.65 4.87
CA VAL A 78 3.34 12.44 4.03
C VAL A 78 2.67 12.88 2.73
N LEU A 79 1.96 11.99 2.04
CA LEU A 79 1.25 12.32 0.80
C LEU A 79 0.19 13.42 1.06
N ARG A 80 -0.67 13.22 2.06
CA ARG A 80 -1.79 14.12 2.36
C ARG A 80 -1.33 15.43 2.99
N ASP A 81 -0.60 15.36 4.10
CA ASP A 81 -0.28 16.53 4.92
C ASP A 81 0.99 17.22 4.44
N GLY A 82 1.92 16.48 3.82
CA GLY A 82 3.15 17.02 3.26
C GLY A 82 2.97 17.60 1.86
N PHE A 83 2.20 16.94 1.00
CA PHE A 83 2.07 17.31 -0.42
C PHE A 83 0.64 17.63 -0.87
N GLY A 84 -0.36 17.53 0.01
CA GLY A 84 -1.76 17.79 -0.35
C GLY A 84 -2.36 16.73 -1.28
N ILE A 85 -1.70 15.58 -1.43
CA ILE A 85 -2.13 14.51 -2.34
C ILE A 85 -3.20 13.69 -1.65
N VAL A 86 -4.42 13.74 -2.19
CA VAL A 86 -5.57 12.96 -1.74
C VAL A 86 -5.93 11.94 -2.81
N ILE A 87 -5.96 10.66 -2.44
CA ILE A 87 -6.26 9.56 -3.34
C ILE A 87 -7.78 9.31 -3.29
N GLU A 88 -8.46 9.63 -4.38
CA GLU A 88 -9.89 9.41 -4.51
C GLU A 88 -10.22 8.26 -5.49
N PRO A 89 -11.27 7.47 -5.20
CA PRO A 89 -12.08 7.49 -3.98
C PRO A 89 -11.34 6.90 -2.75
N GLN A 90 -11.73 7.33 -1.54
CA GLN A 90 -11.15 6.85 -0.27
C GLN A 90 -11.25 5.32 -0.09
N THR A 91 -12.16 4.67 -0.81
CA THR A 91 -12.29 3.21 -0.84
C THR A 91 -11.02 2.52 -1.35
N LEU A 92 -10.25 3.13 -2.24
CA LEU A 92 -8.97 2.59 -2.72
C LEU A 92 -7.93 2.51 -1.60
N VAL A 93 -7.85 3.55 -0.76
CA VAL A 93 -6.99 3.57 0.43
C VAL A 93 -7.44 2.49 1.41
N GLN A 94 -8.74 2.32 1.61
CA GLN A 94 -9.27 1.26 2.49
C GLN A 94 -8.93 -0.14 1.98
N HIS A 95 -9.01 -0.36 0.67
CA HIS A 95 -8.64 -1.63 0.04
C HIS A 95 -7.15 -1.93 0.22
N LEU A 96 -6.29 -0.95 -0.03
CA LEU A 96 -4.85 -1.07 0.24
C LEU A 96 -4.60 -1.43 1.71
N MET A 97 -5.21 -0.72 2.66
CA MET A 97 -5.01 -0.99 4.09
C MET A 97 -5.45 -2.42 4.48
N LEU A 98 -6.55 -2.90 3.92
CA LEU A 98 -7.01 -4.29 4.12
C LEU A 98 -5.99 -5.32 3.62
N ILE A 99 -5.37 -5.07 2.47
CA ILE A 99 -4.33 -5.94 1.89
C ILE A 99 -3.06 -5.91 2.74
N VAL A 100 -2.68 -4.73 3.24
CA VAL A 100 -1.55 -4.57 4.17
C VAL A 100 -1.81 -5.33 5.46
N ASP A 101 -3.03 -5.31 5.99
CA ASP A 101 -3.41 -6.10 7.16
C ASP A 101 -3.28 -7.61 6.93
N ALA A 102 -3.68 -8.09 5.74
CA ALA A 102 -3.47 -9.48 5.35
C ALA A 102 -1.97 -9.83 5.25
N ARG A 103 -1.16 -8.97 4.63
CA ARG A 103 0.31 -9.14 4.57
C ARG A 103 0.94 -9.17 5.96
N ASN A 104 0.47 -8.32 6.88
CA ASN A 104 1.00 -8.28 8.25
C ASN A 104 0.67 -9.53 9.04
N ALA A 105 -0.52 -10.11 8.84
CA ALA A 105 -0.88 -11.40 9.42
C ALA A 105 0.02 -12.54 8.88
N LEU A 106 0.38 -12.51 7.59
CA LEU A 106 1.35 -13.46 7.03
C LEU A 106 2.76 -13.26 7.59
N ALA A 107 3.25 -12.02 7.59
CA ALA A 107 4.65 -11.69 7.91
C ALA A 107 4.96 -11.75 9.42
N HIS A 108 3.99 -11.40 10.27
CA HIS A 108 4.21 -11.24 11.72
C HIS A 108 3.34 -12.15 12.57
N GLY A 109 2.26 -12.69 12.00
CA GLY A 109 1.33 -13.56 12.70
C GLY A 109 1.46 -15.03 12.35
N ASP A 110 2.47 -15.41 11.56
CA ASP A 110 2.66 -16.78 11.05
C ASP A 110 1.39 -17.31 10.34
N GLY A 111 0.79 -16.45 9.51
CA GLY A 111 -0.48 -16.75 8.85
C GLY A 111 -1.72 -16.61 9.73
N ALA A 112 -1.60 -16.01 10.92
CA ALA A 112 -2.73 -15.68 11.79
C ALA A 112 -2.87 -14.17 12.01
N LEU A 113 -4.08 -13.72 12.34
CA LEU A 113 -4.31 -12.36 12.79
C LEU A 113 -3.45 -12.07 14.03
N THR A 114 -2.67 -11.00 13.93
CA THR A 114 -1.74 -10.58 14.96
C THR A 114 -2.47 -10.21 16.25
N THR A 115 -1.78 -10.28 17.39
CA THR A 115 -2.37 -9.87 18.68
C THR A 115 -2.94 -8.45 18.59
N MET A 116 -2.20 -7.53 17.97
CA MET A 116 -2.62 -6.14 17.74
C MET A 116 -3.94 -6.04 16.96
N GLN A 117 -4.11 -6.86 15.91
CA GLN A 117 -5.35 -6.91 15.12
C GLN A 117 -6.54 -7.49 15.93
N THR A 118 -6.26 -8.36 16.91
CA THR A 118 -7.29 -9.04 17.72
C THR A 118 -7.64 -8.33 19.03
N THR A 119 -6.91 -7.30 19.44
CA THR A 119 -7.08 -6.63 20.75
C THR A 119 -8.48 -6.02 20.93
N ASN A 120 -9.08 -5.48 19.87
CA ASN A 120 -10.43 -4.95 19.89
C ASN A 120 -11.35 -5.89 19.11
N TRP A 121 -12.27 -6.56 19.81
CA TRP A 121 -13.13 -7.58 19.21
C TRP A 121 -14.00 -7.04 18.08
N SER A 122 -14.56 -5.83 18.21
CA SER A 122 -15.38 -5.23 17.15
C SER A 122 -14.56 -5.00 15.87
N ARG A 123 -13.35 -4.43 16.02
CA ARG A 123 -12.44 -4.19 14.89
C ARG A 123 -11.94 -5.50 14.28
N ALA A 124 -11.64 -6.49 15.11
CA ALA A 124 -11.22 -7.81 14.65
C ALA A 124 -12.33 -8.49 13.83
N ASN A 125 -13.57 -8.44 14.30
CA ASN A 125 -14.72 -9.01 13.58
C ASN A 125 -15.00 -8.29 12.26
N GLU A 126 -14.87 -6.96 12.23
CA GLU A 126 -14.97 -6.17 11.01
C GLU A 126 -13.85 -6.51 10.02
N LEU A 127 -12.59 -6.60 10.49
CA LEU A 127 -11.45 -6.99 9.66
C LEU A 127 -11.67 -8.36 9.02
N ARG A 128 -12.11 -9.35 9.80
CA ARG A 128 -12.45 -10.69 9.27
C ARG A 128 -13.48 -10.62 8.15
N ARG A 129 -14.60 -9.93 8.40
CA ARG A 129 -15.68 -9.76 7.41
C ARG A 129 -15.18 -9.07 6.15
N ASN A 130 -14.31 -8.07 6.29
CA ASN A 130 -13.75 -7.37 5.15
C ASN A 130 -12.77 -8.25 4.37
N LEU A 131 -11.91 -9.02 5.04
CA LEU A 131 -11.00 -9.98 4.41
C LEU A 131 -11.77 -11.05 3.61
N GLU A 132 -12.83 -11.60 4.19
CA GLU A 132 -13.67 -12.61 3.53
C GLU A 132 -14.46 -12.03 2.35
N ARG A 133 -15.12 -10.88 2.55
CA ARG A 133 -16.04 -10.33 1.53
C ARG A 133 -15.34 -9.57 0.41
N LYS A 134 -14.23 -8.89 0.70
CA LYS A 134 -13.54 -8.03 -0.26
C LYS A 134 -12.30 -8.67 -0.86
N LEU A 135 -11.57 -9.47 -0.08
CA LEU A 135 -10.29 -10.06 -0.51
C LEU A 135 -10.42 -11.58 -0.75
N HIS A 136 -11.62 -12.17 -0.60
CA HIS A 136 -11.84 -13.60 -0.75
C HIS A 136 -10.88 -14.46 0.09
N VAL A 137 -10.51 -13.98 1.28
CA VAL A 137 -9.64 -14.69 2.23
C VAL A 137 -10.50 -15.49 3.19
N SER A 138 -10.18 -16.77 3.40
CA SER A 138 -10.89 -17.58 4.42
C SER A 138 -10.25 -17.38 5.78
N VAL A 139 -11.04 -17.10 6.82
CA VAL A 139 -10.54 -16.94 8.20
C VAL A 139 -11.04 -18.05 9.11
N VAL A 140 -10.15 -18.94 9.56
CA VAL A 140 -10.47 -20.08 10.44
C VAL A 140 -9.81 -19.87 11.80
N GLY A 141 -10.60 -19.70 12.86
CA GLY A 141 -10.04 -19.33 14.16
C GLY A 141 -9.25 -18.02 14.02
N ARG A 142 -7.95 -17.99 14.31
CA ARG A 142 -7.11 -16.80 14.05
C ARG A 142 -6.38 -16.86 12.71
N SER A 143 -6.35 -18.02 12.06
CA SER A 143 -5.58 -18.24 10.83
C SER A 143 -6.30 -17.67 9.61
N ILE A 144 -5.53 -17.10 8.69
CA ILE A 144 -6.00 -16.64 7.38
C ILE A 144 -5.45 -17.56 6.29
N ILE A 145 -6.29 -17.90 5.32
CA ILE A 145 -5.94 -18.74 4.18
C ILE A 145 -6.06 -17.88 2.93
N ILE A 146 -4.90 -17.60 2.32
CA ILE A 146 -4.81 -16.86 1.06
C ILE A 146 -4.87 -17.86 -0.08
N THR A 147 -5.83 -17.66 -0.99
CA THR A 147 -5.95 -18.45 -2.20
C THR A 147 -5.46 -17.66 -3.41
N ARG A 148 -5.42 -18.30 -4.58
CA ARG A 148 -5.10 -17.61 -5.82
C ARG A 148 -6.10 -16.50 -6.14
N GLU A 149 -7.39 -16.74 -5.92
CA GLU A 149 -8.45 -15.75 -6.10
C GLU A 149 -8.23 -14.52 -5.21
N SER A 150 -7.80 -14.74 -3.96
CA SER A 150 -7.46 -13.65 -3.04
C SER A 150 -6.33 -12.77 -3.59
N VAL A 151 -5.32 -13.38 -4.23
CA VAL A 151 -4.17 -12.67 -4.81
C VAL A 151 -4.58 -11.92 -6.08
N GLU A 152 -5.42 -12.51 -6.92
CA GLU A 152 -5.97 -11.87 -8.12
C GLU A 152 -6.75 -10.60 -7.76
N GLU A 153 -7.62 -10.69 -6.76
CA GLU A 153 -8.37 -9.53 -6.28
C GLU A 153 -7.46 -8.49 -5.60
N ALA A 154 -6.47 -8.93 -4.80
CA ALA A 154 -5.49 -8.02 -4.21
C ALA A 154 -4.73 -7.22 -5.27
N ILE A 155 -4.23 -7.89 -6.31
CA ILE A 155 -3.44 -7.25 -7.38
C ILE A 155 -4.30 -6.25 -8.15
N ARG A 156 -5.56 -6.57 -8.43
CA ARG A 156 -6.50 -5.64 -9.04
C ARG A 156 -6.65 -4.37 -8.21
N MET A 157 -6.93 -4.51 -6.91
CA MET A 157 -7.07 -3.37 -5.99
C MET A 157 -5.77 -2.54 -5.86
N LEU A 158 -4.61 -3.19 -5.86
CA LEU A 158 -3.31 -2.50 -5.81
C LEU A 158 -3.01 -1.74 -7.10
N ILE A 159 -3.35 -2.30 -8.27
CA ILE A 159 -3.23 -1.60 -9.55
C ILE A 159 -4.15 -0.37 -9.57
N ASP A 160 -5.40 -0.51 -9.14
CA ASP A 160 -6.35 0.62 -9.05
C ASP A 160 -5.79 1.73 -8.14
N TYR A 161 -5.20 1.36 -7.00
CA TYR A 161 -4.54 2.31 -6.10
C TYR A 161 -3.34 3.02 -6.74
N VAL A 162 -2.43 2.27 -7.40
CA VAL A 162 -1.25 2.82 -8.07
C VAL A 162 -1.65 3.84 -9.13
N VAL A 163 -2.65 3.51 -9.95
CA VAL A 163 -3.17 4.41 -10.98
C VAL A 163 -3.81 5.66 -10.37
N ALA A 164 -4.55 5.52 -9.28
CA ALA A 164 -5.17 6.66 -8.61
C ALA A 164 -4.15 7.59 -7.92
N LEU A 165 -3.10 7.03 -7.33
CA LEU A 165 -2.00 7.82 -6.77
C LEU A 165 -1.32 8.66 -7.85
N ASP A 166 -0.96 8.03 -8.97
CA ASP A 166 -0.30 8.70 -10.09
C ASP A 166 -1.18 9.82 -10.68
N ALA A 167 -2.48 9.57 -10.82
CA ALA A 167 -3.43 10.59 -11.22
C ALA A 167 -3.51 11.75 -10.22
N ALA A 168 -3.50 11.47 -8.91
CA ALA A 168 -3.52 12.50 -7.87
C ALA A 168 -2.24 13.35 -7.85
N VAL A 169 -1.08 12.73 -8.08
CA VAL A 169 0.21 13.42 -8.21
C VAL A 169 0.20 14.36 -9.43
N ALA A 170 -0.31 13.89 -10.57
CA ALA A 170 -0.41 14.69 -11.77
C ALA A 170 -1.33 15.92 -11.57
N VAL A 171 -2.47 15.74 -10.89
CA VAL A 171 -3.39 16.84 -10.57
C VAL A 171 -2.77 17.86 -9.61
N ALA A 172 -1.93 17.42 -8.67
CA ALA A 172 -1.22 18.31 -7.76
C ALA A 172 -0.19 19.21 -8.48
N GLY A 173 0.08 18.99 -9.76
CA GLY A 173 0.98 19.83 -10.57
C GLY A 173 2.45 19.67 -10.21
N ILE A 174 2.83 18.55 -9.59
CA ILE A 174 4.21 18.24 -9.17
C ILE A 174 4.89 17.31 -10.19
N GLY A 175 4.36 17.21 -11.43
CA GLY A 175 4.74 16.19 -12.41
C GLY A 175 5.10 16.68 -13.83
N ASP A 176 5.25 17.98 -14.05
CA ASP A 176 5.75 18.55 -15.33
C ASP A 176 7.12 19.22 -15.15
#